data_AF-A0A5B9PE19-F1
#
_entry.id   AF-A0A5B9PE19-F1
#
_cell.length_a   1.000
_cell.length_b   1.000
_cell.length_c   1.000
_cell.angle_alpha   90.00
_cell.angle_beta   90.00
_cell.angle_gamma   90.00
#
_symmetry.space_group_name_H-M   'P 1'
#
loop_
_entity.id
_entity.type
_entity.pdbx_description
1 polymer ?
#
loop_
_entity_poly.entity_id
_entity_poly.type
_entity_poly.pdbx_seq_one_letter_code
_entity_poly.pdbx_strand_id
1 'polypeptide(L)'
;MPWKQKPFGWGKALSGESLFPPVKDATVAVLKQVKEIIDADHSIEKIIFNVDTLEPPSVGIAIQLMLDKAENKLEFETVSAAIPEPDPRSSTATNPLWELSDDSLVPIADDPKLAIKLACADVVASSKDCLQSWERAVALSEQFDLEQVDSLLAVMLFPPPVEAGFSSTEWVRRIQLAAAQLAVNLERMNAVSLQDSKVADVTRGPLDWTTDSAMVALAQRANMERQLVGDVCELAQNVMERVPDEGTWSCREVASGVIAYLESVAETGGQIET
;
A
#
# COMPACT_ATOMS: atom_id res chain seq x y z
N MET A 1 -16.18 8.07 24.33
CA MET A 1 -15.79 8.42 22.96
C MET A 1 -14.64 9.42 22.97
N PRO A 2 -13.38 8.99 22.79
CA PRO A 2 -12.27 9.91 22.57
C PRO A 2 -11.49 9.55 21.30
N TRP A 3 -11.97 9.93 20.12
CA TRP A 3 -11.20 9.83 18.86
C TRP A 3 -11.15 11.17 18.11
N LYS A 4 -11.25 12.29 18.83
CA LYS A 4 -11.21 13.65 18.25
C LYS A 4 -9.77 14.13 17.97
N GLN A 5 -8.91 13.28 17.41
CA GLN A 5 -7.78 13.81 16.66
C GLN A 5 -8.34 14.26 15.30
N LYS A 6 -8.02 15.48 14.88
CA LYS A 6 -8.40 15.93 13.53
C LYS A 6 -7.81 14.91 12.55
N PRO A 7 -8.61 14.32 11.65
CA PRO A 7 -8.06 13.41 10.66
C PRO A 7 -6.90 14.10 9.94
N PHE A 8 -5.84 13.34 9.64
CA PHE A 8 -4.82 13.78 8.70
C PHE A 8 -5.53 14.39 7.48
N GLY A 9 -4.99 15.45 6.88
CA GLY A 9 -5.70 16.25 5.88
C GLY A 9 -5.96 15.49 4.58
N TRP A 10 -6.78 14.44 4.60
CA TRP A 10 -7.02 13.51 3.50
C TRP A 10 -7.68 14.20 2.31
N GLY A 11 -8.52 15.21 2.57
CA GLY A 11 -9.01 16.11 1.54
C GLY A 11 -7.89 16.85 0.79
N LYS A 12 -6.75 17.12 1.44
CA LYS A 12 -5.51 17.68 0.84
C LYS A 12 -4.54 16.61 0.31
N ALA A 13 -4.52 15.42 0.90
CA ALA A 13 -3.69 14.28 0.47
C ALA A 13 -4.19 13.71 -0.86
N LEU A 14 -5.50 13.52 -0.97
CA LEU A 14 -6.19 13.06 -2.18
C LEU A 14 -6.38 14.20 -3.21
N SER A 15 -6.11 15.46 -2.83
CA SER A 15 -6.01 16.61 -3.74
C SER A 15 -4.57 17.14 -3.96
N GLY A 16 -3.53 16.45 -3.47
CA GLY A 16 -2.16 16.64 -4.01
C GLY A 16 -0.94 16.78 -3.09
N GLU A 17 -1.06 17.00 -1.76
CA GLU A 17 0.13 17.39 -0.96
C GLU A 17 0.94 16.24 -0.33
N SER A 18 0.33 15.13 0.08
CA SER A 18 1.03 13.92 0.55
C SER A 18 0.06 12.76 0.70
N LEU A 19 0.22 11.75 -0.14
CA LEU A 19 -0.72 10.65 -0.37
C LEU A 19 -0.93 9.72 0.82
N PHE A 20 0.10 9.64 1.65
CA PHE A 20 0.12 8.75 2.79
C PHE A 20 0.53 9.51 4.05
N PRO A 21 0.04 9.08 5.23
CA PRO A 21 0.59 9.57 6.48
C PRO A 21 2.09 9.23 6.56
N PRO A 22 2.88 10.02 7.31
CA PRO A 22 4.26 9.68 7.60
C PRO A 22 4.36 8.23 8.08
N VAL A 23 5.37 7.51 7.60
CA VAL A 23 5.61 6.14 8.07
C VAL A 23 5.98 6.20 9.55
N LYS A 24 5.19 5.53 10.39
CA LYS A 24 5.38 5.47 11.85
C LYS A 24 5.91 4.11 12.32
N ASP A 25 6.16 3.21 11.38
CA ASP A 25 6.68 1.86 11.61
C ASP A 25 8.05 1.94 12.30
N ALA A 26 8.23 1.18 13.39
CA ALA A 26 9.39 1.31 14.27
C ALA A 26 10.68 0.96 13.53
N THR A 27 10.63 -0.07 12.71
CA THR A 27 11.76 -0.53 11.89
C THR A 27 12.15 0.52 10.86
N VAL A 28 11.18 1.27 10.31
CA VAL A 28 11.46 2.35 9.34
C VAL A 28 12.24 3.50 9.97
N ALA A 29 11.98 3.82 11.24
CA ALA A 29 12.69 4.88 11.96
C ALA A 29 14.19 4.59 12.13
N VAL A 30 14.59 3.32 12.14
CA VAL A 30 15.97 2.88 12.37
C VAL A 30 16.72 2.50 11.09
N LEU A 31 16.07 2.42 9.93
CA LEU A 31 16.71 2.03 8.65
C LEU A 31 17.94 2.85 8.28
N LYS A 32 17.91 4.15 8.59
CA LYS A 32 19.08 5.00 8.37
C LYS A 32 20.29 4.53 9.17
N GLN A 33 20.09 4.17 10.44
CA GLN A 33 21.15 3.68 11.32
C GLN A 33 21.64 2.30 10.86
N VAL A 34 20.72 1.44 10.41
CA VAL A 34 21.07 0.13 9.84
C VAL A 34 21.99 0.28 8.64
N LYS A 35 21.64 1.19 7.73
CA LYS A 35 22.47 1.47 6.56
C LYS A 35 23.86 1.95 6.98
N GLU A 36 23.95 2.86 7.94
CA GLU A 36 25.23 3.35 8.47
C GLU A 36 26.08 2.24 9.08
N ILE A 37 25.47 1.27 9.77
CA ILE A 37 26.15 0.11 10.35
C ILE A 37 26.67 -0.83 9.25
N ILE A 38 25.84 -1.16 8.26
CA ILE A 38 26.21 -2.04 7.16
C ILE A 38 27.31 -1.42 6.30
N ASP A 39 27.21 -0.13 6.01
CA ASP A 39 28.23 0.61 5.25
C ASP A 39 29.57 0.68 6.01
N ALA A 40 29.55 0.53 7.35
CA ALA A 40 30.74 0.49 8.20
C ALA A 40 31.32 -0.92 8.37
N ASP A 41 30.50 -1.97 8.31
CA ASP A 41 30.90 -3.36 8.50
C ASP A 41 30.21 -4.30 7.49
N HIS A 42 30.93 -4.58 6.40
CA HIS A 42 30.49 -5.51 5.35
C HIS A 42 30.54 -6.99 5.75
N SER A 43 30.97 -7.34 6.97
CA SER A 43 30.97 -8.73 7.45
C SER A 43 29.64 -9.16 8.07
N ILE A 44 28.68 -8.24 8.22
CA ILE A 44 27.37 -8.54 8.77
C ILE A 44 26.58 -9.38 7.76
N GLU A 45 26.20 -10.59 8.17
CA GLU A 45 25.43 -11.52 7.32
C GLU A 45 23.92 -11.49 7.65
N LYS A 46 23.55 -11.06 8.87
CA LYS A 46 22.15 -11.07 9.33
C LYS A 46 21.84 -9.92 10.29
N ILE A 47 20.65 -9.32 10.13
CA ILE A 47 20.10 -8.33 11.06
C ILE A 47 18.75 -8.81 11.57
N ILE A 48 18.57 -8.74 12.90
CA ILE A 48 17.33 -9.14 13.58
C ILE A 48 16.76 -7.92 14.31
N PHE A 49 15.51 -7.57 13.99
CA PHE A 49 14.76 -6.54 14.70
C PHE A 49 13.85 -7.16 15.74
N ASN A 50 14.00 -6.73 16.99
CA ASN A 50 13.03 -7.03 18.02
C ASN A 50 12.09 -5.84 18.13
N VAL A 51 10.82 -6.06 17.80
CA VAL A 51 9.78 -5.02 17.80
C VAL A 51 8.70 -5.37 18.83
N ASP A 52 8.17 -4.34 19.47
CA ASP A 52 7.09 -4.50 20.46
C ASP A 52 5.75 -4.82 19.79
N THR A 53 5.58 -4.42 18.53
CA THR A 53 4.38 -4.65 17.74
C THR A 53 4.77 -5.20 16.37
N LEU A 54 3.96 -6.12 15.86
CA LEU A 54 4.16 -6.73 14.55
C LEU A 54 4.24 -5.64 13.47
N GLU A 55 5.27 -5.74 12.62
CA GLU A 55 5.46 -4.83 11.49
C GLU A 55 4.65 -5.29 10.27
N PRO A 56 4.13 -4.36 9.45
CA PRO A 56 3.53 -4.68 8.17
C PRO A 56 4.52 -5.44 7.25
N PRO A 57 4.09 -6.49 6.53
CA PRO A 57 4.96 -7.24 5.61
C PRO A 57 5.69 -6.38 4.57
N SER A 58 5.06 -5.28 4.11
CA SER A 58 5.68 -4.34 3.18
C SER A 58 6.91 -3.62 3.73
N VAL A 59 7.08 -3.55 5.06
CA VAL A 59 8.32 -3.08 5.68
C VAL A 59 9.49 -3.99 5.31
N GLY A 60 9.28 -5.32 5.33
CA GLY A 60 10.28 -6.30 4.91
C GLY A 60 10.70 -6.10 3.44
N ILE A 61 9.74 -5.84 2.54
CA ILE A 61 10.02 -5.53 1.13
C ILE A 61 10.89 -4.27 1.01
N ALA A 62 10.55 -3.19 1.73
CA ALA A 62 11.31 -1.95 1.69
C ALA A 62 12.74 -2.11 2.22
N ILE A 63 12.95 -3.02 3.17
CA ILE A 63 14.27 -3.32 3.71
C ILE A 63 15.07 -4.15 2.72
N GLN A 64 14.48 -5.19 2.14
CA GLN A 64 15.14 -6.00 1.13
C GLN A 64 15.59 -5.13 -0.05
N LEU A 65 14.74 -4.23 -0.55
CA LEU A 65 15.12 -3.29 -1.61
C LEU A 65 16.27 -2.35 -1.22
N MET A 66 16.34 -1.94 0.03
CA MET A 66 17.45 -1.12 0.53
C MET A 66 18.76 -1.93 0.54
N LEU A 67 18.71 -3.20 0.96
CA LEU A 67 19.87 -4.10 1.01
C LEU A 67 20.36 -4.46 -0.40
N ASP A 68 19.44 -4.78 -1.31
CA ASP A 68 19.73 -5.10 -2.71
C ASP A 68 20.42 -3.94 -3.42
N LYS A 69 19.97 -2.70 -3.17
CA LYS A 69 20.59 -1.48 -3.71
C LYS A 69 22.02 -1.27 -3.23
N ALA A 70 22.36 -1.80 -2.05
CA ALA A 70 23.70 -1.75 -1.50
C ALA A 70 24.55 -2.97 -1.89
N GLU A 71 24.06 -3.84 -2.78
CA GLU A 71 24.69 -5.10 -3.21
C GLU A 71 25.02 -6.05 -2.04
N ASN A 72 24.31 -5.91 -0.92
CA ASN A 72 24.54 -6.71 0.29
C ASN A 72 23.61 -7.92 0.29
N LYS A 73 24.18 -9.12 0.46
CA LYS A 73 23.42 -10.39 0.62
C LYS A 73 23.05 -10.65 2.08
N LEU A 74 22.57 -9.62 2.75
CA LEU A 74 22.28 -9.66 4.18
C LEU A 74 20.89 -10.23 4.41
N GLU A 75 20.75 -11.16 5.34
CA GLU A 75 19.46 -11.69 5.77
C GLU A 75 18.79 -10.73 6.76
N PHE A 76 17.48 -10.54 6.59
CA PHE A 76 16.67 -9.69 7.45
C PHE A 76 15.57 -10.51 8.11
N GLU A 77 15.41 -10.33 9.43
CA GLU A 77 14.34 -10.95 10.21
C GLU A 77 13.74 -9.94 11.20
N THR A 78 12.41 -9.95 11.31
CA THR A 78 11.69 -9.21 12.35
C THR A 78 11.07 -10.21 13.31
N VAL A 79 11.32 -10.03 14.60
CA VAL A 79 10.74 -10.80 15.69
C VAL A 79 9.84 -9.87 16.49
N SER A 80 8.54 -10.17 16.49
CA SER A 80 7.57 -9.46 17.32
C SER A 80 7.44 -10.09 18.70
N ALA A 81 7.38 -9.25 19.74
CA ALA A 81 7.18 -9.71 21.11
C ALA A 81 5.78 -10.32 21.33
N ALA A 82 4.77 -9.80 20.62
CA ALA A 82 3.40 -10.29 20.68
C ALA A 82 2.67 -10.06 19.35
N ILE A 83 1.62 -10.84 19.12
CA ILE A 83 0.64 -10.60 18.06
C ILE A 83 -0.57 -9.93 18.74
N PRO A 84 -0.94 -8.70 18.35
CA PRO A 84 -2.07 -8.01 18.97
C PRO A 84 -3.41 -8.59 18.48
N GLU A 85 -4.48 -8.29 19.22
CA GLU A 85 -5.86 -8.66 18.84
C GLU A 85 -6.63 -7.42 18.37
N PRO A 86 -7.37 -7.49 17.23
CA PRO A 86 -7.48 -8.62 16.31
C PRO A 86 -6.15 -8.94 15.58
N ASP A 87 -5.88 -10.20 15.22
CA ASP A 87 -4.62 -10.54 14.51
C ASP A 87 -4.53 -9.81 13.15
N PRO A 88 -3.57 -8.87 12.98
CA PRO A 88 -3.44 -8.04 11.79
C PRO A 88 -3.01 -8.82 10.54
N ARG A 89 -2.55 -10.07 10.70
CA ARG A 89 -2.18 -10.98 9.60
C ARG A 89 -3.39 -11.70 9.01
N SER A 90 -4.52 -11.67 9.71
CA SER A 90 -5.73 -12.37 9.27
C SER A 90 -6.23 -11.83 7.93
N SER A 91 -6.52 -12.75 7.01
CA SER A 91 -7.04 -12.44 5.68
C SER A 91 -8.41 -13.09 5.48
N THR A 92 -9.33 -12.34 4.88
CA THR A 92 -10.60 -12.84 4.36
C THR A 92 -10.68 -12.68 2.83
N ALA A 93 -9.55 -12.36 2.19
CA ALA A 93 -9.44 -12.25 0.73
C ALA A 93 -9.66 -13.62 0.05
N THR A 94 -10.35 -13.62 -1.08
CA THR A 94 -10.59 -14.84 -1.88
C THR A 94 -9.35 -15.18 -2.74
N ASN A 95 -8.62 -14.16 -3.17
CA ASN A 95 -7.40 -14.20 -3.96
C ASN A 95 -6.31 -13.43 -3.20
N PRO A 96 -5.79 -13.98 -2.09
CA PRO A 96 -4.84 -13.29 -1.26
C PRO A 96 -3.51 -13.03 -1.99
N LEU A 97 -2.88 -11.90 -1.67
CA LEU A 97 -1.49 -11.61 -2.07
C LEU A 97 -0.46 -12.28 -1.15
N TRP A 98 -0.86 -12.54 0.09
CA TRP A 98 -0.01 -13.04 1.17
C TRP A 98 -0.57 -14.35 1.74
N GLU A 99 0.30 -15.31 2.02
CA GLU A 99 -0.01 -16.54 2.75
C GLU A 99 0.66 -16.51 4.12
N LEU A 100 -0.06 -16.95 5.15
CA LEU A 100 0.52 -17.13 6.48
C LEU A 100 1.22 -18.49 6.53
N SER A 101 2.55 -18.48 6.63
CA SER A 101 3.42 -19.65 6.70
C SER A 101 4.39 -19.50 7.87
N ASP A 102 4.39 -20.46 8.80
CA ASP A 102 5.26 -20.47 9.98
C ASP A 102 5.34 -19.10 10.71
N ASP A 103 4.17 -18.56 11.02
CA ASP A 103 3.95 -17.24 11.67
C ASP A 103 4.35 -15.99 10.85
N SER A 104 4.85 -16.18 9.63
CA SER A 104 5.25 -15.10 8.73
C SER A 104 4.32 -15.00 7.53
N LEU A 105 4.12 -13.78 7.02
CA LEU A 105 3.40 -13.57 5.76
C LEU A 105 4.38 -13.63 4.60
N VAL A 106 4.12 -14.56 3.67
CA VAL A 106 4.94 -14.77 2.47
C VAL A 106 4.14 -14.42 1.20
N PRO A 107 4.78 -13.84 0.16
CA PRO A 107 4.11 -13.60 -1.11
C PRO A 107 3.61 -14.91 -1.76
N ILE A 108 2.37 -14.92 -2.26
CA ILE A 108 1.80 -16.05 -3.02
C ILE A 108 2.08 -15.91 -4.52
N ALA A 109 2.18 -14.67 -5.01
CA ALA A 109 2.28 -14.40 -6.44
C ALA A 109 3.68 -14.68 -6.99
N ASP A 110 3.73 -14.96 -8.30
CA ASP A 110 4.99 -15.01 -9.04
C ASP A 110 5.55 -13.60 -9.31
N ASP A 111 6.87 -13.52 -9.50
CA ASP A 111 7.54 -12.27 -9.85
C ASP A 111 7.03 -11.73 -11.22
N PRO A 112 6.44 -10.52 -11.28
CA PRO A 112 5.93 -9.96 -12.53
C PRO A 112 7.01 -9.69 -13.57
N LYS A 113 6.61 -9.75 -14.84
CA LYS A 113 7.48 -9.33 -15.96
C LYS A 113 7.96 -7.90 -15.76
N LEU A 114 9.23 -7.65 -16.09
CA LEU A 114 9.88 -6.34 -15.95
C LEU A 114 9.07 -5.19 -16.58
N ALA A 115 8.43 -5.41 -17.73
CA ALA A 115 7.61 -4.39 -18.39
C ALA A 115 6.45 -3.88 -17.51
N ILE A 116 5.84 -4.76 -16.71
CA ILE A 116 4.72 -4.41 -15.81
C ILE A 116 5.25 -3.60 -14.62
N LYS A 117 6.39 -4.01 -14.06
CA LYS A 117 7.08 -3.26 -12.99
C LYS A 117 7.47 -1.85 -13.45
N LEU A 118 8.01 -1.73 -14.66
CA LEU A 118 8.42 -0.44 -15.23
C LEU A 118 7.24 0.48 -15.51
N ALA A 119 6.05 -0.05 -15.85
CA ALA A 119 4.85 0.78 -15.97
C ALA A 119 4.42 1.36 -14.62
N CYS A 120 4.51 0.58 -13.54
CA CYS A 120 4.25 1.09 -12.19
C CYS A 120 5.29 2.15 -11.80
N ALA A 121 6.57 1.94 -12.12
CA ALA A 121 7.63 2.92 -11.88
C ALA A 121 7.39 4.22 -12.67
N ASP A 122 6.92 4.14 -13.92
CA ASP A 122 6.62 5.30 -14.75
C ASP A 122 5.44 6.14 -14.19
N VAL A 123 4.42 5.49 -13.63
CA VAL A 123 3.38 6.20 -12.84
C VAL A 123 4.03 7.00 -11.71
N VAL A 124 4.92 6.37 -10.92
CA VAL A 124 5.60 7.02 -9.80
C VAL A 124 6.53 8.15 -10.24
N ALA A 125 7.25 7.98 -11.34
CA ALA A 125 8.17 8.98 -11.87
C ALA A 125 7.45 10.21 -12.44
N SER A 126 6.19 10.05 -12.88
CA SER A 126 5.42 11.14 -13.49
C SER A 126 5.10 12.28 -12.54
N SER A 127 4.88 12.00 -11.25
CA SER A 127 4.62 13.04 -10.26
C SER A 127 4.75 12.59 -8.81
N LYS A 128 4.97 13.57 -7.93
CA LYS A 128 4.80 13.40 -6.49
C LYS A 128 3.34 13.50 -6.04
N ASP A 129 2.48 14.04 -6.91
CA ASP A 129 1.07 14.34 -6.70
C ASP A 129 0.16 13.14 -7.00
N CYS A 130 -0.86 12.93 -6.16
CA CYS A 130 -1.79 11.80 -6.23
C CYS A 130 -2.68 11.84 -7.47
N LEU A 131 -3.15 13.03 -7.85
CA LEU A 131 -4.02 13.22 -9.00
C LEU A 131 -3.24 12.99 -10.29
N GLN A 132 -2.03 13.53 -10.39
CA GLN A 132 -1.16 13.30 -11.56
C GLN A 132 -0.74 11.83 -11.68
N SER A 133 -0.43 11.17 -10.56
CA SER A 133 -0.21 9.72 -10.53
C SER A 133 -1.43 8.94 -11.06
N TRP A 134 -2.63 9.33 -10.63
CA TRP A 134 -3.87 8.73 -11.10
C TRP A 134 -4.08 8.94 -12.60
N GLU A 135 -3.93 10.17 -13.10
CA GLU A 135 -4.05 10.49 -14.53
C GLU A 135 -3.06 9.68 -15.36
N ARG A 136 -1.82 9.53 -14.86
CA ARG A 136 -0.82 8.69 -15.52
C ARG A 136 -1.22 7.22 -15.52
N ALA A 137 -1.72 6.71 -14.40
CA ALA A 137 -2.21 5.33 -14.30
C ALA A 137 -3.39 5.07 -15.25
N VAL A 138 -4.34 6.02 -15.38
CA VAL A 138 -5.43 5.94 -16.35
C VAL A 138 -4.86 5.80 -17.77
N ALA A 139 -3.95 6.69 -18.17
CA ALA A 139 -3.37 6.67 -19.51
C ALA A 139 -2.57 5.40 -19.81
N LEU A 140 -1.83 4.88 -18.83
CA LEU A 140 -1.05 3.66 -18.99
C LEU A 140 -1.92 2.39 -18.96
N SER A 141 -3.06 2.41 -18.28
CA SER A 141 -3.93 1.23 -18.16
C SER A 141 -4.45 0.74 -19.51
N GLU A 142 -4.56 1.61 -20.52
CA GLU A 142 -4.96 1.27 -21.90
C GLU A 142 -3.98 0.33 -22.61
N GLN A 143 -2.77 0.13 -22.06
CA GLN A 143 -1.73 -0.73 -22.64
C GLN A 143 -1.77 -2.17 -22.09
N PHE A 144 -2.70 -2.46 -21.19
CA PHE A 144 -2.81 -3.75 -20.51
C PHE A 144 -4.13 -4.44 -20.83
N ASP A 145 -4.09 -5.77 -20.81
CA ASP A 145 -5.27 -6.64 -20.90
C ASP A 145 -5.74 -7.05 -19.50
N LEU A 146 -7.04 -7.30 -19.33
CA LEU A 146 -7.65 -7.62 -18.03
C LEU A 146 -6.97 -8.81 -17.31
N GLU A 147 -6.45 -9.77 -18.07
CA GLU A 147 -5.70 -10.93 -17.56
C GLU A 147 -4.41 -10.54 -16.82
N GLN A 148 -3.93 -9.30 -17.00
CA GLN A 148 -2.72 -8.78 -16.36
C GLN A 148 -2.98 -8.14 -14.99
N VAL A 149 -4.23 -8.08 -14.51
CA VAL A 149 -4.55 -7.54 -13.18
C VAL A 149 -3.75 -8.25 -12.07
N ASP A 150 -3.65 -9.59 -12.11
CA ASP A 150 -2.87 -10.33 -11.12
C ASP A 150 -1.39 -9.96 -11.15
N SER A 151 -0.83 -9.80 -12.36
CA SER A 151 0.56 -9.38 -12.52
C SER A 151 0.80 -7.95 -12.05
N LEU A 152 -0.17 -7.04 -12.22
CA LEU A 152 -0.11 -5.68 -11.68
C LEU A 152 -0.13 -5.71 -10.15
N LEU A 153 -1.07 -6.45 -9.54
CA LEU A 153 -1.15 -6.57 -8.09
C LEU A 153 0.08 -7.27 -7.50
N ALA A 154 0.68 -8.22 -8.21
CA ALA A 154 1.93 -8.86 -7.80
C ALA A 154 3.13 -7.87 -7.76
N VAL A 155 3.10 -6.76 -8.50
CA VAL A 155 4.15 -5.70 -8.38
C VAL A 155 4.17 -5.09 -6.97
N MET A 156 3.05 -5.15 -6.24
CA MET A 156 2.98 -4.69 -4.85
C MET A 156 3.91 -5.50 -3.92
N LEU A 157 4.19 -6.76 -4.29
CA LEU A 157 5.04 -7.70 -3.54
C LEU A 157 6.47 -7.74 -4.11
N PHE A 158 6.61 -7.50 -5.41
CA PHE A 158 7.86 -7.54 -6.16
C PHE A 158 8.14 -6.21 -6.87
N PRO A 159 8.32 -5.10 -6.13
CA PRO A 159 8.60 -3.80 -6.71
C PRO A 159 9.89 -3.80 -7.56
N PRO A 160 10.01 -2.91 -8.57
CA PRO A 160 11.27 -2.71 -9.27
C PRO A 160 12.34 -2.11 -8.33
N PRO A 161 13.63 -2.15 -8.74
CA PRO A 161 14.73 -1.51 -8.00
C PRO A 161 14.44 -0.04 -7.68
N VAL A 162 14.91 0.42 -6.51
CA VAL A 162 14.65 1.80 -6.03
C VAL A 162 15.33 2.83 -6.90
N GLU A 163 14.54 3.68 -7.55
CA GLU A 163 15.03 4.78 -8.37
C GLU A 163 15.81 5.84 -7.57
N ALA A 164 16.59 6.65 -8.29
CA ALA A 164 17.35 7.74 -7.68
C ALA A 164 16.41 8.81 -7.10
N GLY A 165 16.71 9.28 -5.88
CA GLY A 165 15.93 10.33 -5.22
C GLY A 165 14.80 9.85 -4.32
N PHE A 166 14.52 8.54 -4.28
CA PHE A 166 13.56 7.94 -3.34
C PHE A 166 14.26 7.16 -2.22
N SER A 167 13.68 7.18 -1.03
CA SER A 167 13.96 6.14 -0.03
C SER A 167 13.26 4.84 -0.46
N SER A 168 13.74 3.67 0.02
CA SER A 168 13.06 2.40 -0.28
C SER A 168 11.63 2.36 0.26
N THR A 169 11.38 2.95 1.42
CA THR A 169 10.04 3.05 2.02
C THR A 169 9.10 3.93 1.22
N GLU A 170 9.56 5.11 0.76
CA GLU A 170 8.76 5.96 -0.12
C GLU A 170 8.49 5.25 -1.46
N TRP A 171 9.51 4.59 -2.00
CA TRP A 171 9.42 3.86 -3.26
C TRP A 171 8.39 2.73 -3.21
N VAL A 172 8.45 1.83 -2.22
CA VAL A 172 7.51 0.72 -2.08
C VAL A 172 6.08 1.20 -2.01
N ARG A 173 5.77 2.18 -1.15
CA ARG A 173 4.40 2.69 -0.98
C ARG A 173 3.88 3.32 -2.27
N ARG A 174 4.71 4.08 -2.98
CA ARG A 174 4.34 4.69 -4.26
C ARG A 174 4.13 3.64 -5.36
N ILE A 175 4.99 2.63 -5.44
CA ILE A 175 4.84 1.51 -6.39
C ILE A 175 3.56 0.72 -6.09
N GLN A 176 3.29 0.42 -4.83
CA GLN A 176 2.09 -0.32 -4.42
C GLN A 176 0.81 0.45 -4.78
N LEU A 177 0.80 1.76 -4.55
CA LEU A 177 -0.29 2.60 -5.02
C LEU A 177 -0.41 2.59 -6.54
N ALA A 178 0.69 2.81 -7.27
CA ALA A 178 0.68 2.82 -8.73
C ALA A 178 0.13 1.50 -9.31
N ALA A 179 0.55 0.37 -8.74
CA ALA A 179 0.03 -0.96 -9.09
C ALA A 179 -1.48 -1.06 -8.86
N ALA A 180 -1.98 -0.62 -7.68
CA ALA A 180 -3.41 -0.61 -7.38
C ALA A 180 -4.19 0.34 -8.30
N GLN A 181 -3.65 1.52 -8.63
CA GLN A 181 -4.25 2.49 -9.54
C GLN A 181 -4.34 1.96 -10.98
N LEU A 182 -3.31 1.27 -11.46
CA LEU A 182 -3.33 0.62 -12.78
C LEU A 182 -4.36 -0.52 -12.80
N ALA A 183 -4.34 -1.39 -11.80
CA ALA A 183 -5.26 -2.52 -11.69
C ALA A 183 -6.73 -2.07 -11.61
N VAL A 184 -7.04 -1.07 -10.78
CA VAL A 184 -8.42 -0.60 -10.59
C VAL A 184 -8.96 0.08 -11.84
N ASN A 185 -8.11 0.79 -12.60
CA ASN A 185 -8.52 1.40 -13.86
C ASN A 185 -8.74 0.34 -14.95
N LEU A 186 -7.91 -0.69 -14.99
CA LEU A 186 -8.08 -1.80 -15.92
C LEU A 186 -9.39 -2.56 -15.67
N GLU A 187 -9.70 -2.86 -14.40
CA GLU A 187 -10.97 -3.44 -13.99
C GLU A 187 -12.16 -2.53 -14.35
N ARG A 188 -12.05 -1.22 -14.10
CA ARG A 188 -13.08 -0.22 -14.44
C ARG A 188 -13.36 -0.18 -15.94
N MET A 189 -12.33 -0.11 -16.78
CA MET A 189 -12.49 -0.06 -18.24
C MET A 189 -13.16 -1.32 -18.81
N ASN A 190 -12.97 -2.46 -18.13
CA ASN A 190 -13.60 -3.73 -18.47
C ASN A 190 -14.92 -3.98 -17.72
N ALA A 191 -15.49 -2.95 -17.09
CA ALA A 191 -16.76 -3.01 -16.37
C ALA A 191 -16.83 -4.08 -15.27
N VAL A 192 -15.70 -4.40 -14.65
CA VAL A 192 -15.65 -5.31 -13.49
C VAL A 192 -16.34 -4.64 -12.30
N SER A 193 -17.31 -5.36 -11.74
CA SER A 193 -18.06 -4.92 -10.56
C SER A 193 -17.12 -4.81 -9.35
N LEU A 194 -17.50 -4.02 -8.33
CA LEU A 194 -16.69 -3.97 -7.12
C LEU A 194 -16.69 -5.30 -6.35
N GLN A 195 -17.78 -6.08 -6.47
CA GLN A 195 -17.88 -7.40 -5.86
C GLN A 195 -16.88 -8.40 -6.46
N ASP A 196 -16.62 -8.29 -7.76
CA ASP A 196 -15.68 -9.16 -8.50
C ASP A 196 -14.27 -8.54 -8.61
N SER A 197 -14.06 -7.35 -8.05
CA SER A 197 -12.79 -6.62 -8.13
C SER A 197 -11.72 -7.30 -7.27
N LYS A 198 -10.59 -7.61 -7.90
CA LYS A 198 -9.40 -8.11 -7.21
C LYS A 198 -8.74 -7.01 -6.38
N VAL A 199 -8.83 -5.74 -6.81
CA VAL A 199 -8.37 -4.62 -5.99
C VAL A 199 -9.18 -4.48 -4.70
N ALA A 200 -10.51 -4.66 -4.76
CA ALA A 200 -11.34 -4.73 -3.56
C ALA A 200 -10.99 -5.94 -2.68
N ASP A 201 -10.57 -7.04 -3.28
CA ASP A 201 -10.14 -8.23 -2.53
C ASP A 201 -8.82 -8.03 -1.78
N VAL A 202 -7.90 -7.20 -2.31
CA VAL A 202 -6.67 -6.81 -1.59
C VAL A 202 -6.98 -6.13 -0.25
N THR A 203 -8.07 -5.36 -0.15
CA THR A 203 -8.43 -4.68 1.12
C THR A 203 -8.89 -5.66 2.21
N ARG A 204 -9.10 -6.93 1.85
CA ARG A 204 -9.45 -8.03 2.77
C ARG A 204 -8.23 -8.87 3.17
N GLY A 205 -7.06 -8.55 2.63
CA GLY A 205 -5.78 -9.13 3.04
C GLY A 205 -5.29 -8.61 4.41
N PRO A 206 -4.06 -8.98 4.80
CA PRO A 206 -3.41 -8.48 6.01
C PRO A 206 -3.41 -6.94 6.09
N LEU A 207 -3.33 -6.39 7.30
CA LEU A 207 -3.14 -4.96 7.52
C LEU A 207 -1.72 -4.57 7.13
N ASP A 208 -1.60 -4.06 5.91
CA ASP A 208 -0.33 -3.77 5.25
C ASP A 208 -0.44 -2.55 4.34
N TRP A 209 0.70 -2.04 3.86
CA TRP A 209 0.73 -0.95 2.89
C TRP A 209 0.06 -1.31 1.56
N THR A 210 -0.06 -2.60 1.22
CA THR A 210 -0.88 -3.05 0.08
C THR A 210 -2.36 -2.78 0.29
N THR A 211 -2.87 -3.01 1.50
CA THR A 211 -4.25 -2.70 1.88
C THR A 211 -4.52 -1.20 1.82
N ASP A 212 -3.58 -0.39 2.32
CA ASP A 212 -3.65 1.07 2.22
C ASP A 212 -3.77 1.53 0.76
N SER A 213 -2.89 1.00 -0.10
CA SER A 213 -2.81 1.36 -1.51
C SER A 213 -4.08 1.00 -2.27
N ALA A 214 -4.64 -0.19 -2.02
CA ALA A 214 -5.91 -0.62 -2.60
C ALA A 214 -7.07 0.28 -2.15
N MET A 215 -7.15 0.62 -0.86
CA MET A 215 -8.17 1.52 -0.32
C MET A 215 -8.14 2.90 -0.99
N VAL A 216 -6.95 3.47 -1.18
CA VAL A 216 -6.81 4.77 -1.87
C VAL A 216 -7.22 4.68 -3.34
N ALA A 217 -6.77 3.66 -4.07
CA ALA A 217 -7.12 3.48 -5.47
C ALA A 217 -8.65 3.31 -5.67
N LEU A 218 -9.32 2.58 -4.78
CA LEU A 218 -10.78 2.42 -4.79
C LEU A 218 -11.51 3.72 -4.46
N ALA A 219 -10.99 4.53 -3.53
CA ALA A 219 -11.56 5.84 -3.23
C ALA A 219 -11.48 6.78 -4.45
N GLN A 220 -10.38 6.73 -5.21
CA GLN A 220 -10.25 7.48 -6.45
C GLN A 220 -11.25 7.01 -7.52
N ARG A 221 -11.48 5.69 -7.63
CA ARG A 221 -12.54 5.14 -8.49
C ARG A 221 -13.93 5.62 -8.05
N ALA A 222 -14.26 5.53 -6.76
CA ALA A 222 -15.58 5.95 -6.24
C ALA A 222 -15.85 7.45 -6.40
N ASN A 223 -14.80 8.29 -6.40
CA ASN A 223 -14.95 9.71 -6.73
C ASN A 223 -15.46 9.94 -8.16
N MET A 224 -15.07 9.08 -9.11
CA MET A 224 -15.56 9.11 -10.49
C MET A 224 -16.90 8.39 -10.66
N GLU A 225 -17.10 7.30 -9.91
CA GLU A 225 -18.27 6.42 -9.96
C GLU A 225 -19.04 6.50 -8.64
N ARG A 226 -19.83 7.55 -8.45
CA ARG A 226 -20.47 7.85 -7.16
C ARG A 226 -21.34 6.75 -6.60
N GLN A 227 -21.89 5.89 -7.46
CA GLN A 227 -22.64 4.71 -7.03
C GLN A 227 -21.80 3.76 -6.15
N LEU A 228 -20.46 3.81 -6.22
CA LEU A 228 -19.54 2.98 -5.45
C LEU A 228 -19.16 3.58 -4.09
N VAL A 229 -19.56 4.82 -3.78
CA VAL A 229 -19.17 5.50 -2.54
C VAL A 229 -19.56 4.70 -1.30
N GLY A 230 -20.80 4.21 -1.25
CA GLY A 230 -21.29 3.40 -0.13
C GLY A 230 -20.46 2.14 0.07
N ASP A 231 -20.24 1.40 -1.01
CA ASP A 231 -19.52 0.12 -0.97
C ASP A 231 -18.03 0.30 -0.59
N VAL A 232 -17.36 1.35 -1.09
CA VAL A 232 -15.96 1.64 -0.71
C VAL A 232 -15.86 2.12 0.74
N CYS A 233 -16.83 2.88 1.24
CA CYS A 233 -16.90 3.22 2.66
C CYS A 233 -17.10 1.98 3.53
N GLU A 234 -17.91 1.01 3.10
CA GLU A 234 -18.09 -0.27 3.79
C GLU A 234 -16.77 -1.07 3.83
N LEU A 235 -16.04 -1.16 2.71
CA LEU A 235 -14.71 -1.77 2.69
C LEU A 235 -13.75 -1.10 3.68
N ALA A 236 -13.74 0.24 3.73
CA ALA A 236 -12.92 1.00 4.68
C ALA A 236 -13.31 0.72 6.14
N GLN A 237 -14.61 0.63 6.44
CA GLN A 237 -15.11 0.29 7.78
C GLN A 237 -14.66 -1.12 8.18
N ASN A 238 -14.77 -2.10 7.29
CA ASN A 238 -14.29 -3.46 7.51
C ASN A 238 -12.77 -3.51 7.76
N VAL A 239 -11.97 -2.65 7.11
CA VAL A 239 -10.54 -2.52 7.44
C VAL A 239 -10.37 -1.97 8.86
N MET A 240 -11.07 -0.90 9.24
CA MET A 240 -10.96 -0.31 10.58
C MET A 240 -11.32 -1.27 11.70
N GLU A 241 -12.33 -2.12 11.51
CA GLU A 241 -12.76 -3.12 12.49
C GLU A 241 -11.70 -4.20 12.77
N ARG A 242 -10.79 -4.42 11.81
CA ARG A 242 -9.68 -5.37 11.97
C ARG A 242 -8.43 -4.74 12.58
N VAL A 243 -8.35 -3.40 12.66
CA VAL A 243 -7.15 -2.74 13.18
C VAL A 243 -7.06 -2.92 14.70
N PRO A 244 -5.93 -3.46 15.22
CA PRO A 244 -5.71 -3.54 16.66
C PRO A 244 -5.74 -2.17 17.34
N ASP A 245 -6.24 -2.13 18.57
CA ASP A 245 -6.22 -0.91 19.39
C ASP A 245 -4.81 -0.55 19.87
N GLU A 246 -3.92 -1.53 19.95
CA GLU A 246 -2.52 -1.37 20.32
C GLU A 246 -1.63 -1.13 19.09
N GLY A 247 -0.54 -0.40 19.29
CA GLY A 247 0.40 -0.07 18.21
C GLY A 247 -0.03 1.10 17.33
N THR A 248 0.69 1.29 16.23
CA THR A 248 0.39 2.34 15.23
C THR A 248 0.22 1.70 13.87
N TRP A 249 -0.98 1.80 13.31
CA TRP A 249 -1.34 1.14 12.06
C TRP A 249 -1.76 2.18 11.01
N SER A 250 -1.05 2.22 9.88
CA SER A 250 -1.37 3.13 8.76
C SER A 250 -2.79 2.90 8.21
N CYS A 251 -3.25 1.64 8.17
CA CYS A 251 -4.60 1.24 7.78
C CYS A 251 -5.71 2.02 8.49
N ARG A 252 -5.54 2.35 9.78
CA ARG A 252 -6.53 3.14 10.53
C ARG A 252 -6.65 4.55 9.99
N GLU A 253 -5.51 5.19 9.74
CA GLU A 253 -5.46 6.56 9.23
C GLU A 253 -5.96 6.62 7.79
N VAL A 254 -5.58 5.65 6.96
CA VAL A 254 -6.02 5.55 5.56
C VAL A 254 -7.51 5.29 5.45
N ALA A 255 -8.04 4.27 6.14
CA ALA A 255 -9.44 3.91 6.06
C ALA A 255 -10.36 5.05 6.58
N SER A 256 -10.03 5.65 7.72
CA SER A 256 -10.77 6.82 8.23
C SER A 256 -10.68 8.02 7.28
N GLY A 257 -9.53 8.22 6.64
CA GLY A 257 -9.33 9.23 5.61
C GLY A 257 -10.18 9.05 4.37
N VAL A 258 -10.24 7.81 3.87
CA VAL A 258 -11.07 7.43 2.71
C VAL A 258 -12.54 7.69 2.99
N ILE A 259 -13.05 7.31 4.17
CA ILE A 259 -14.45 7.55 4.55
C ILE A 259 -14.75 9.05 4.57
N ALA A 260 -13.95 9.83 5.30
CA ALA A 260 -14.15 11.27 5.40
C ALA A 260 -14.08 11.97 4.03
N TYR A 261 -13.19 11.52 3.15
CA TYR A 261 -13.09 12.01 1.79
C TYR A 261 -14.36 11.71 0.97
N LEU A 262 -14.79 10.46 0.94
CA LEU A 262 -15.94 10.06 0.12
C LEU A 262 -17.26 10.64 0.63
N GLU A 263 -17.43 10.80 1.94
CA GLU A 263 -18.55 11.53 2.53
C GLU A 263 -18.58 12.99 2.04
N SER A 264 -17.43 13.67 2.01
CA SER A 264 -17.34 15.05 1.50
C SER A 264 -17.66 15.15 -0.01
N VAL A 265 -17.27 14.15 -0.80
CA VAL A 265 -17.59 14.07 -2.24
C VAL A 265 -19.11 13.91 -2.44
N ALA A 266 -19.76 13.11 -1.60
CA ALA A 266 -21.21 12.89 -1.65
C ALA A 266 -21.99 14.17 -1.31
N GLU A 267 -21.53 14.94 -0.32
CA GLU A 267 -22.17 16.19 0.13
C GLU A 267 -22.02 17.34 -0.86
N THR A 268 -20.84 17.50 -1.47
CA THR A 268 -20.49 18.66 -2.32
C THR A 268 -21.00 18.55 -3.75
N GLY A 269 -21.65 17.44 -4.11
CA GLY A 269 -22.07 17.22 -5.50
C GLY A 269 -20.88 17.16 -6.47
N GLY A 270 -19.66 16.89 -5.99
CA GLY A 270 -18.42 16.77 -6.76
C GLY A 270 -17.87 18.07 -7.33
N GLN A 271 -18.27 19.23 -6.82
CA GLN A 271 -17.52 20.47 -7.03
C GLN A 271 -16.42 20.56 -5.97
N ILE A 272 -15.40 19.72 -6.09
CA ILE A 272 -14.13 20.00 -5.42
C ILE A 272 -13.40 20.94 -6.38
N GLU A 273 -13.34 22.23 -6.03
CA GLU A 273 -12.48 23.20 -6.71
C GLU A 273 -11.04 22.66 -6.65
N THR A 274 -10.54 22.19 -7.79
CA THR A 274 -9.13 21.83 -8.02
C THR A 274 -8.27 23.07 -8.05
#